data_AF-A0A976ID72-F1
#
_entry.id   AF-A0A976ID72-F1
#
_cell.length_a   1.000
_cell.length_b   1.000
_cell.length_c   1.000
_cell.angle_alpha   90.00
_cell.angle_beta   90.00
_cell.angle_gamma   90.00
#
_symmetry.space_group_name_H-M   'P 1'
#
loop_
_entity.id
_entity.type
_entity.pdbx_description
1 polymer ?
#
loop_
_entity_poly.entity_id
_entity_poly.type
_entity_poly.pdbx_seq_one_letter_code
_entity_poly.pdbx_strand_id
1 'polypeptide(L)'
;MAETKEVVRLYRLILKLAHRYPSIKRKAIIHEIKSEFHANKSITDAQKILEEMASVHAGIKELSMYANLHPTQPNWNVEVGRDALQSLQPIYKEVTAKNNGKQTE
;
A
#
# COMPACT_ATOMS: atom_id res chain seq x y z
N MET A 1 25.14 6.39 -0.68
CA MET A 1 25.45 4.94 -0.71
C MET A 1 24.87 4.15 0.47
N ALA A 2 24.76 4.73 1.68
CA ALA A 2 24.10 4.04 2.81
C ALA A 2 22.57 3.90 2.58
N GLU A 3 21.94 4.98 2.12
CA GLU A 3 20.51 5.05 1.81
C GLU A 3 20.05 4.03 0.75
N THR A 4 20.84 3.83 -0.32
CA THR A 4 20.51 2.82 -1.34
C THR A 4 20.53 1.38 -0.79
N LYS A 5 21.41 1.08 0.16
CA LYS A 5 21.44 -0.23 0.84
C LYS A 5 20.22 -0.41 1.75
N GLU A 6 19.79 0.67 2.40
CA GLU A 6 18.61 0.68 3.25
C GLU A 6 17.32 0.50 2.45
N VAL A 7 17.14 1.23 1.35
CA VAL A 7 16.01 1.07 0.42
C VAL A 7 15.89 -0.38 -0.06
N VAL A 8 17.00 -1.01 -0.45
CA VAL A 8 17.01 -2.42 -0.87
C VAL A 8 16.65 -3.37 0.28
N ARG A 9 17.08 -3.08 1.51
CA ARG A 9 16.69 -3.86 2.70
C ARG A 9 15.19 -3.74 2.98
N LEU A 10 14.65 -2.52 2.95
CA LEU A 10 13.23 -2.26 3.16
C LEU A 10 12.37 -2.92 2.09
N TYR A 11 12.75 -2.82 0.82
CA TYR A 11 12.09 -3.50 -0.30
C TYR A 11 11.98 -5.02 -0.08
N ARG A 12 13.09 -5.67 0.33
CA ARG A 12 13.09 -7.11 0.61
C ARG A 12 12.21 -7.46 1.81
N LEU A 13 12.23 -6.63 2.85
CA LEU A 13 11.45 -6.85 4.07
C LEU A 13 9.95 -6.74 3.81
N ILE A 14 9.50 -5.65 3.17
CA ILE A 14 8.07 -5.44 2.87
C ILE A 14 7.54 -6.52 1.93
N LEU A 15 8.32 -6.94 0.92
CA LEU A 15 7.94 -8.07 0.07
C LEU A 15 7.83 -9.37 0.86
N LYS A 16 8.76 -9.66 1.77
CA LYS A 16 8.70 -10.88 2.59
C LYS A 16 7.44 -10.91 3.46
N LEU A 17 7.04 -9.78 4.03
CA LEU A 17 5.81 -9.65 4.82
C LEU A 17 4.57 -9.79 3.93
N ALA A 18 4.54 -9.11 2.78
CA ALA A 18 3.44 -9.21 1.83
C ALA A 18 3.21 -10.66 1.36
N HIS A 19 4.27 -11.46 1.13
CA HIS A 19 4.13 -12.88 0.76
C HIS A 19 3.46 -13.73 1.84
N ARG A 20 3.61 -13.37 3.11
CA ARG A 20 2.99 -14.08 4.25
C ARG A 20 1.62 -13.53 4.61
N TYR A 21 1.20 -12.43 3.98
CA TYR A 21 -0.05 -11.77 4.30
C TYR A 21 -1.25 -12.67 3.98
N PRO A 22 -2.11 -12.98 4.97
CA PRO A 22 -3.23 -13.92 4.81
C PRO A 22 -4.44 -13.23 4.13
N SER A 23 -4.26 -12.77 2.89
CA SER A 23 -5.33 -12.11 2.10
C SER A 23 -5.39 -12.61 0.67
N ILE A 24 -6.61 -12.68 0.11
CA ILE A 24 -6.83 -12.91 -1.32
C ILE A 24 -6.20 -11.81 -2.20
N LYS A 25 -6.06 -10.59 -1.65
CA LYS A 25 -5.45 -9.44 -2.34
C LYS A 25 -3.92 -9.47 -2.31
N ARG A 26 -3.30 -10.47 -1.67
CA ARG A 26 -1.83 -10.60 -1.54
C ARG A 26 -1.08 -10.37 -2.85
N LYS A 27 -1.54 -10.96 -3.95
CA LYS A 27 -0.89 -10.81 -5.26
C LYS A 27 -0.92 -9.36 -5.77
N ALA A 28 -2.05 -8.67 -5.56
CA ALA A 28 -2.19 -7.26 -5.92
C ALA A 28 -1.26 -6.38 -5.07
N ILE A 29 -1.23 -6.60 -3.75
CA ILE A 29 -0.33 -5.87 -2.83
C ILE A 29 1.14 -6.04 -3.24
N ILE A 30 1.57 -7.27 -3.56
CA ILE A 30 2.94 -7.53 -4.03
C ILE A 30 3.25 -6.79 -5.35
N HIS A 31 2.29 -6.76 -6.27
CA HIS A 31 2.45 -6.07 -7.55
C HIS A 31 2.55 -4.55 -7.37
N GLU A 32 1.72 -3.98 -6.52
CA GLU A 32 1.70 -2.55 -6.18
C GLU A 32 3.03 -2.11 -5.56
N ILE A 33 3.51 -2.82 -4.52
CA ILE A 33 4.83 -2.58 -3.91
C ILE A 33 5.94 -2.59 -4.98
N LYS A 34 5.95 -3.57 -5.89
CA LYS A 34 6.96 -3.64 -6.95
C LYS A 34 6.87 -2.46 -7.91
N SER A 35 5.65 -2.04 -8.24
CA SER A 35 5.38 -0.95 -9.17
C SER A 35 5.82 0.39 -8.60
N GLU A 36 5.52 0.65 -7.32
CA GLU A 36 5.93 1.87 -6.61
C GLU A 36 7.46 1.98 -6.50
N PHE A 37 8.14 0.93 -6.03
CA PHE A 37 9.60 0.93 -5.95
C PHE A 37 10.27 1.07 -7.33
N HIS A 38 9.64 0.57 -8.39
CA HIS A 38 10.14 0.77 -9.74
C HIS A 38 9.96 2.20 -10.23
N ALA A 39 8.77 2.79 -10.00
CA ALA A 39 8.46 4.18 -10.36
C ALA A 39 9.37 5.18 -9.61
N ASN A 40 9.71 4.88 -8.36
CA ASN A 40 10.51 5.76 -7.51
C ASN A 40 12.03 5.60 -7.71
N LYS A 41 12.47 4.70 -8.60
CA LYS A 41 13.90 4.41 -8.84
C LYS A 41 14.73 5.63 -9.28
N SER A 42 14.11 6.59 -9.96
CA SER A 42 14.78 7.81 -10.46
C SER A 42 14.65 9.01 -9.53
N ILE A 43 14.01 8.88 -8.36
CA ILE A 43 13.93 9.97 -7.40
C ILE A 43 15.33 10.29 -6.89
N THR A 44 15.70 11.57 -6.95
CA THR A 44 17.01 12.06 -6.50
C THR A 44 16.88 13.11 -5.39
N ASP A 45 15.66 13.58 -5.14
CA ASP A 45 15.35 14.54 -4.08
C ASP A 45 15.33 13.85 -2.72
N ALA A 46 16.20 14.30 -1.81
CA ALA A 46 16.36 13.73 -0.47
C ALA A 46 15.08 13.82 0.37
N GLN A 47 14.32 14.91 0.27
CA GLN A 47 13.09 15.07 1.05
C GLN A 47 12.04 14.04 0.61
N LYS A 48 11.91 13.85 -0.70
CA LYS A 48 11.01 12.85 -1.27
C LYS A 48 11.43 11.42 -0.92
N ILE A 49 12.73 11.13 -0.88
CA ILE A 49 13.22 9.80 -0.46
C ILE A 49 12.83 9.52 0.99
N LEU A 50 12.96 10.52 1.89
CA LEU A 50 12.56 10.37 3.29
C LEU A 50 11.06 10.12 3.46
N GLU A 51 10.22 10.81 2.69
CA GLU A 51 8.76 10.62 2.69
C GLU A 51 8.38 9.20 2.22
N GLU A 52 8.99 8.74 1.12
CA GLU A 52 8.76 7.39 0.61
C GLU A 52 9.26 6.32 1.59
N MET A 53 10.41 6.54 2.24
CA MET A 53 10.91 5.65 3.29
C MET A 53 9.94 5.58 4.47
N ALA A 54 9.40 6.71 4.92
CA ALA A 54 8.41 6.75 5.99
C ALA A 54 7.13 5.97 5.62
N SER A 55 6.66 6.11 4.37
CA SER A 55 5.54 5.33 3.83
C SER A 55 5.81 3.82 3.87
N VAL A 56 6.99 3.39 3.43
CA VAL A 56 7.41 1.98 3.46
C VAL A 56 7.48 1.44 4.89
N HIS A 57 7.98 2.24 5.85
CA HIS A 57 7.99 1.86 7.27
C HIS A 57 6.57 1.66 7.82
N ALA A 58 5.63 2.53 7.46
CA ALA A 58 4.23 2.38 7.84
C ALA A 58 3.61 1.09 7.26
N GLY A 59 3.85 0.82 5.97
CA GLY A 59 3.38 -0.41 5.31
C GLY A 59 3.99 -1.68 5.91
N ILE A 60 5.27 -1.66 6.29
CA ILE A 60 5.91 -2.76 7.03
C ILE A 60 5.22 -2.99 8.36
N LYS A 61 4.94 -1.93 9.13
CA LYS A 61 4.27 -2.02 10.42
C LYS A 61 2.90 -2.68 10.26
N GLU A 62 2.09 -2.20 9.32
CA GLU A 62 0.76 -2.75 9.05
C GLU A 62 0.82 -4.21 8.61
N LEU A 63 1.62 -4.53 7.57
CA LEU A 63 1.73 -5.91 7.10
C LEU A 63 2.28 -6.85 8.17
N SER A 64 3.18 -6.39 9.04
CA SER A 64 3.74 -7.20 10.13
C SER A 64 2.71 -7.58 11.19
N MET A 65 1.68 -6.74 11.42
CA MET A 65 0.60 -7.05 12.35
C MET A 65 -0.12 -8.34 11.94
N TYR A 66 -0.28 -8.54 10.62
CA TYR A 66 -1.01 -9.69 10.10
C TYR A 66 -0.12 -10.83 9.62
N ALA A 67 1.09 -10.55 9.15
CA ALA A 67 2.00 -11.57 8.63
C ALA A 67 2.55 -12.51 9.72
N ASN A 68 2.50 -12.08 10.99
CA ASN A 68 2.89 -12.89 12.14
C ASN A 68 1.71 -13.61 12.81
N LEU A 69 0.48 -13.48 12.30
CA LEU A 69 -0.69 -14.24 12.74
C LEU A 69 -0.43 -15.74 12.54
N HIS A 70 -0.14 -16.45 13.62
CA HIS A 70 -0.03 -17.90 13.57
C HIS A 70 -1.45 -18.48 13.45
N PRO A 71 -1.75 -19.30 12.43
CA PRO A 71 -3.12 -19.76 12.13
C PRO A 71 -3.76 -20.62 13.23
N THR A 72 -2.99 -21.04 14.24
CA THR A 72 -3.47 -21.90 15.34
C THR A 72 -3.66 -21.18 16.67
N GLN A 73 -3.45 -19.86 16.76
CA GLN A 73 -3.65 -19.13 18.03
C GLN A 73 -5.01 -18.40 18.03
N PRO A 74 -5.93 -18.71 18.97
CA PRO A 74 -7.33 -18.27 18.94
C PRO A 74 -7.62 -16.93 19.62
N ASN A 75 -6.62 -16.20 20.15
CA ASN A 75 -6.83 -14.85 20.68
C ASN A 75 -6.01 -13.85 19.86
N TRP A 76 -6.66 -13.01 19.06
CA TRP A 76 -5.99 -11.88 18.42
C TRP A 76 -6.90 -10.68 18.48
N ASN A 77 -6.43 -9.63 19.17
CA ASN A 77 -7.01 -8.30 19.14
C ASN A 77 -6.18 -7.47 18.15
N VAL A 78 -6.78 -7.11 17.01
CA VAL A 78 -6.14 -6.21 16.03
C VAL A 78 -6.90 -4.89 16.05
N GLU A 79 -6.31 -3.86 16.66
CA GLU A 79 -6.78 -2.49 16.50
C GLU A 79 -6.39 -2.01 15.10
N VAL A 80 -7.32 -2.20 14.15
CA VAL A 80 -7.21 -1.61 12.82
C VAL A 80 -7.67 -0.17 12.92
N GLY A 81 -6.72 0.76 12.99
CA GLY A 81 -7.00 2.18 12.76
C GLY A 81 -7.57 2.34 11.35
N ARG A 82 -8.89 2.49 11.26
CA ARG A 82 -9.68 2.48 10.03
C ARG A 82 -9.57 3.79 9.25
N ASP A 83 -8.38 4.41 9.23
CA ASP A 83 -8.15 5.74 8.63
C ASP A 83 -7.13 5.71 7.47
N ALA A 84 -6.29 4.67 7.34
CA ALA A 84 -5.23 4.64 6.32
C ALA A 84 -5.71 4.25 4.90
N LEU A 85 -6.91 3.68 4.76
CA LEU A 85 -7.46 3.31 3.45
C LEU A 85 -8.33 4.40 2.80
N GLN A 86 -8.53 5.54 3.45
CA GLN A 86 -9.30 6.66 2.89
C GLN A 86 -8.44 7.58 1.99
N SER A 87 -7.11 7.59 2.15
CA SER A 87 -6.23 8.55 1.44
C SER A 87 -5.82 8.14 0.02
N LEU A 88 -6.08 6.90 -0.40
CA LEU A 88 -5.93 6.47 -1.80
C LEU A 88 -7.30 6.53 -2.50
N GLN A 89 -7.85 7.74 -2.61
CA GLN A 89 -8.89 8.00 -3.62
C GLN A 89 -8.17 8.12 -4.98
N PRO A 90 -8.43 7.22 -5.96
CA PRO A 90 -8.12 7.57 -7.33
C PRO A 90 -9.09 8.67 -7.74
N ILE A 91 -8.57 9.78 -8.26
CA ILE A 91 -9.38 10.80 -8.96
C ILE A 91 -9.96 10.13 -10.22
N TYR A 92 -11.07 9.40 -10.08
CA TYR A 92 -11.91 9.08 -11.22
C TYR A 92 -12.75 10.32 -11.52
N LYS A 93 -12.36 11.00 -12.60
CA LYS A 93 -13.18 12.01 -13.24
C LYS A 93 -14.48 11.32 -13.66
N GLU A 94 -15.56 11.62 -12.97
CA GLU A 94 -16.90 11.25 -13.40
C GLU A 94 -17.21 12.10 -14.65
N VAL A 95 -16.91 11.54 -15.81
CA VAL A 95 -17.42 12.02 -17.09
C VAL A 95 -18.81 11.41 -17.26
N THR A 96 -19.83 12.04 -16.68
CA THR A 96 -21.21 11.75 -17.04
C THR A 96 -21.61 12.62 -18.22
N ALA A 97 -21.49 12.01 -19.41
CA ALA A 97 -22.06 12.50 -20.64
C ALA A 97 -23.59 12.59 -20.54
N LYS A 98 -24.12 13.64 -21.18
CA LYS A 98 -25.52 13.98 -21.40
C LYS A 98 -26.37 12.78 -21.85
N ASN A 99 -27.61 12.68 -21.37
CA ASN A 99 -28.72 12.29 -22.24
C ASN A 99 -30.09 12.75 -21.70
N ASN A 100 -30.86 13.32 -22.61
CA ASN A 100 -32.17 13.93 -22.43
C ASN A 100 -33.27 12.87 -22.26
N GLY A 101 -34.25 13.14 -21.39
CA GLY A 101 -35.51 12.40 -21.31
C GLY A 101 -36.62 13.32 -20.82
N LYS A 102 -37.56 13.63 -21.71
CA LYS A 102 -38.77 14.45 -21.48
C LYS A 102 -39.81 13.68 -20.66
N GLN A 103 -40.60 14.41 -19.86
CA GLN A 103 -41.99 14.11 -19.46
C GLN A 103 -42.50 15.37 -18.71
N THR A 104 -43.47 16.21 -19.13
CA THR A 104 -44.93 16.02 -19.37
C THR A 104 -45.54 15.06 -18.33
N GLU A 105 -46.47 15.44 -17.47
CA GLU A 105 -47.61 16.39 -17.56
C GLU A 105 -47.79 17.22 -16.27
#